data_AF-A0A0C9M1X3-F1
#
_entry.id   AF-A0A0C9M1X3-F1
#
_cell.length_a   1.000
_cell.length_b   1.000
_cell.length_c   1.000
_cell.angle_alpha   90.00
_cell.angle_beta   90.00
_cell.angle_gamma   90.00
#
_symmetry.space_group_name_H-M   'P 1'
#
loop_
_entity.id
_entity.type
_entity.pdbx_description
1 polymer ?
#
loop_
_entity_poly.entity_id
_entity_poly.type
_entity_poly.pdbx_seq_one_letter_code
_entity_poly.pdbx_strand_id
1 'polypeptide(L)'
;MSRPQEDGIIRFGDHISLKHVTTGRFLSSKGDEHYETGSQQQKVFAFDQNLGDESTWIVLPPRETDEEPGYEVGFEDEIRLKHIPTRANLHSHEVESPASGQQEVSCFGNDDESDENDVWKVLQFDEDDEQYDDFWRVNQPVIIRHVQTGKLLHSHDVVLAGGENEVSAYEGTDDNDKWAVSFD
;
A
#
# COMPACT_ATOMS: atom_id res chain seq x y z
N MET A 1 -5.33 0.30 -18.69
CA MET A 1 -5.24 -0.25 -17.33
C MET A 1 -5.28 -1.77 -17.48
N SER A 2 -4.21 -2.49 -17.15
CA SER A 2 -4.37 -3.93 -16.93
C SER A 2 -4.93 -4.07 -15.53
N ARG A 3 -6.19 -4.50 -15.44
CA ARG A 3 -6.66 -5.16 -14.22
C ARG A 3 -6.03 -6.56 -14.20
N PRO A 4 -5.93 -7.19 -13.02
CA PRO A 4 -5.54 -8.59 -12.94
C PRO A 4 -6.35 -9.45 -13.92
N GLN A 5 -5.69 -10.44 -14.50
CA GLN A 5 -6.29 -11.35 -15.48
C GLN A 5 -7.35 -12.24 -14.82
N GLU A 6 -8.04 -13.08 -15.60
CA GLU A 6 -9.11 -13.96 -15.07
C GLU A 6 -8.62 -14.92 -13.97
N ASP A 7 -7.32 -15.21 -13.92
CA ASP A 7 -6.71 -16.00 -12.85
C ASP A 7 -6.64 -15.26 -11.51
N GLY A 8 -6.83 -13.94 -11.47
CA GLY A 8 -6.77 -13.13 -10.27
C GLY A 8 -5.37 -12.96 -9.68
N ILE A 9 -4.30 -13.39 -10.37
CA ILE A 9 -2.91 -13.19 -9.94
C ILE A 9 -2.51 -11.74 -10.21
N ILE A 10 -1.96 -11.08 -9.20
CA ILE A 10 -1.42 -9.72 -9.31
C ILE A 10 -0.08 -9.77 -10.03
N ARG A 11 0.10 -8.89 -11.02
CA ARG A 11 1.33 -8.77 -11.79
C ARG A 11 1.91 -7.37 -11.71
N PHE A 12 3.22 -7.25 -11.89
CA PHE A 12 3.85 -5.95 -12.09
C PHE A 12 3.21 -5.23 -13.28
N GLY A 13 2.85 -3.96 -13.08
CA GLY A 13 2.10 -3.14 -14.03
C GLY A 13 0.59 -3.10 -13.79
N ASP A 14 0.04 -4.01 -12.97
CA ASP A 14 -1.39 -4.01 -12.68
C ASP A 14 -1.81 -2.82 -11.84
N HIS A 15 -3.02 -2.35 -12.14
CA HIS A 15 -3.68 -1.29 -11.38
C HIS A 15 -4.62 -1.93 -10.37
N ILE A 16 -4.38 -1.66 -9.09
CA ILE A 16 -5.08 -2.27 -7.96
C ILE A 16 -5.71 -1.22 -7.06
N SER A 17 -6.74 -1.63 -6.33
CA SER A 17 -7.22 -0.91 -5.14
C SER A 17 -7.01 -1.78 -3.92
N LEU A 18 -6.31 -1.26 -2.92
CA LEU A 18 -6.04 -1.96 -1.67
C LEU A 18 -7.10 -1.63 -0.64
N LYS A 19 -7.84 -2.65 -0.21
CA LYS A 19 -8.87 -2.57 0.82
C LYS A 19 -8.31 -3.06 2.14
N HIS A 20 -8.36 -2.20 3.15
CA HIS A 20 -8.09 -2.58 4.53
C HIS A 20 -9.17 -3.54 5.01
N VAL A 21 -8.79 -4.75 5.40
CA VAL A 21 -9.73 -5.86 5.63
C VAL A 21 -10.65 -5.57 6.81
N THR A 22 -10.11 -5.05 7.91
CA THR A 22 -10.85 -4.86 9.17
C THR A 22 -11.90 -3.75 9.06
N THR A 23 -11.60 -2.65 8.38
CA THR A 23 -12.52 -1.50 8.25
C THR A 23 -13.28 -1.48 6.93
N GLY A 24 -12.86 -2.28 5.96
CA GLY A 24 -13.42 -2.29 4.61
C GLY A 24 -13.10 -1.04 3.78
N ARG A 25 -12.16 -0.20 4.23
CA ARG A 25 -11.81 1.09 3.61
C ARG A 25 -10.67 0.95 2.61
N PHE A 26 -10.61 1.81 1.60
CA PHE A 26 -9.61 1.76 0.53
C PHE A 26 -8.46 2.73 0.76
N LEU A 27 -7.23 2.24 0.57
CA LEU A 27 -6.01 3.03 0.54
C LEU A 27 -6.10 4.08 -0.58
N SER A 28 -6.03 5.35 -0.19
CA SER A 28 -6.29 6.47 -1.08
C SER A 28 -5.34 7.64 -0.80
N SER A 29 -5.19 8.51 -1.79
CA SER A 29 -4.46 9.77 -1.65
C SER A 29 -5.06 10.81 -2.61
N LYS A 30 -4.75 12.09 -2.40
CA LYS A 30 -5.17 13.19 -3.29
C LYS A 30 -4.05 14.21 -3.42
N GLY A 31 -3.80 14.70 -4.63
CA GLY A 31 -2.62 15.51 -4.93
C GLY A 31 -2.56 16.91 -4.31
N ASP A 32 -3.70 17.45 -3.87
CA ASP A 32 -3.79 18.74 -3.20
C ASP A 32 -3.89 18.62 -1.67
N GLU A 33 -3.86 17.40 -1.11
CA GLU A 33 -3.95 17.14 0.33
C GLU A 33 -2.59 16.68 0.88
N HIS A 34 -2.05 17.43 1.84
CA HIS A 34 -0.76 17.14 2.50
C HIS A 34 -0.95 17.10 4.02
N TYR A 35 -0.05 16.42 4.73
CA TYR A 35 -0.06 16.45 6.19
C TYR A 35 0.28 17.86 6.71
N GLU A 36 -0.41 18.30 7.77
CA GLU A 36 -0.12 19.59 8.43
C GLU A 36 1.09 19.51 9.38
N THR A 37 1.42 18.30 9.82
CA THR A 37 2.54 17.97 10.71
C THR A 37 3.41 16.88 10.08
N GLY A 38 4.44 16.43 10.79
CA GLY A 38 5.33 15.38 10.28
C GLY A 38 6.14 15.87 9.08
N SER A 39 6.16 15.09 8.01
CA SER A 39 6.96 15.40 6.81
C SER A 39 6.37 16.49 5.92
N GLN A 40 5.07 16.78 6.11
CA GLN A 40 4.27 17.63 5.22
C GLN A 40 4.19 17.11 3.77
N GLN A 41 4.48 15.83 3.53
CA GLN A 41 4.29 15.18 2.24
C GLN A 41 2.80 14.93 1.95
N GLN A 42 2.50 14.46 0.74
CA GLN A 42 1.14 14.18 0.29
C GLN A 42 0.50 13.12 1.20
N LYS A 43 -0.72 13.42 1.67
CA LYS A 43 -1.46 12.62 2.67
C LYS A 43 -1.87 11.26 2.08
N VAL A 44 -1.68 10.19 2.83
CA VAL A 44 -2.28 8.87 2.56
C VAL A 44 -3.31 8.56 3.64
N PHE A 45 -4.44 7.98 3.24
CA PHE A 45 -5.56 7.73 4.13
C PHE A 45 -6.40 6.53 3.67
N ALA A 46 -7.22 5.98 4.55
CA ALA A 46 -8.17 4.94 4.22
C ALA A 46 -9.61 5.48 4.26
N PHE A 47 -10.32 5.36 3.13
CA PHE A 47 -11.66 5.93 2.95
C PHE A 47 -12.74 4.86 2.70
N ASP A 48 -13.99 5.13 3.11
CA ASP A 48 -15.09 4.17 3.06
C ASP A 48 -15.54 3.79 1.65
N GLN A 49 -15.31 4.65 0.66
CA GLN A 49 -15.58 4.40 -0.74
C GLN A 49 -14.30 4.21 -1.54
N ASN A 50 -14.35 3.36 -2.57
CA ASN A 50 -13.36 3.40 -3.64
C ASN A 50 -13.58 4.68 -4.45
N LEU A 51 -12.62 5.60 -4.40
CA LEU A 51 -12.70 6.92 -5.03
C LEU A 51 -12.29 6.91 -6.51
N GLY A 52 -12.28 5.73 -7.15
CA GLY A 52 -11.83 5.57 -8.52
C GLY A 52 -10.31 5.74 -8.61
N ASP A 53 -9.85 6.67 -9.44
CA ASP A 53 -8.42 6.85 -9.69
C ASP A 53 -7.66 7.26 -8.41
N GLU A 54 -8.27 8.00 -7.48
CA GLU A 54 -7.67 8.39 -6.18
C GLU A 54 -7.49 7.23 -5.18
N SER A 55 -8.08 6.07 -5.48
CA SER A 55 -7.87 4.81 -4.74
C SER A 55 -7.16 3.76 -5.61
N THR A 56 -6.54 4.17 -6.72
CA THR A 56 -5.89 3.27 -7.67
C THR A 56 -4.36 3.43 -7.61
N TRP A 57 -3.69 2.30 -7.47
CA TRP A 57 -2.24 2.19 -7.36
C TRP A 57 -1.71 1.27 -8.45
N ILE A 58 -0.58 1.59 -9.07
CA ILE A 58 0.15 0.66 -9.94
C ILE A 58 1.18 -0.09 -9.11
N VAL A 59 1.19 -1.42 -9.24
CA VAL A 59 2.22 -2.28 -8.68
C VAL A 59 3.43 -2.25 -9.58
N LEU A 60 4.57 -1.81 -9.08
CA LEU A 60 5.82 -1.72 -9.82
C LEU A 60 6.89 -2.52 -9.08
N PRO A 61 7.89 -3.04 -9.78
CA PRO A 61 9.02 -3.64 -9.11
C PRO A 61 9.95 -2.54 -8.57
N PRO A 62 10.95 -2.88 -7.72
CA PRO A 62 12.01 -1.96 -7.31
C PRO A 62 12.73 -1.37 -8.53
N ARG A 63 13.47 -0.27 -8.37
CA ARG A 63 14.13 0.38 -9.53
C ARG A 63 15.29 -0.45 -10.11
N GLU A 64 16.00 -1.17 -9.26
CA GLU A 64 17.14 -2.01 -9.64
C GLU A 64 16.74 -3.48 -9.48
N THR A 65 16.15 -4.05 -10.52
CA THR A 65 15.64 -5.42 -10.54
C THR A 65 15.56 -5.96 -11.97
N ASP A 66 15.53 -7.28 -12.10
CA ASP A 66 15.30 -7.98 -13.37
C ASP A 66 13.80 -8.24 -13.63
N GLU A 67 12.91 -7.90 -12.68
CA GLU A 67 11.46 -8.04 -12.82
C GLU A 67 10.87 -7.06 -13.86
N GLU A 68 9.99 -7.57 -14.72
CA GLU A 68 9.38 -6.79 -15.81
C GLU A 68 7.84 -6.71 -15.68
N PRO A 69 7.19 -5.68 -16.27
CA PRO A 69 5.73 -5.63 -16.34
C PRO A 69 5.14 -6.92 -16.93
N GLY A 70 4.15 -7.48 -16.24
CA GLY A 70 3.49 -8.74 -16.59
C GLY A 70 4.00 -9.96 -15.80
N TYR A 71 5.11 -9.84 -15.07
CA TYR A 71 5.58 -10.90 -14.16
C TYR A 71 4.67 -10.98 -12.94
N GLU A 72 4.45 -12.20 -12.46
CA GLU A 72 3.59 -12.52 -11.32
C GLU A 72 4.28 -12.07 -10.03
N VAL A 73 3.55 -11.39 -9.15
CA VAL A 73 4.08 -10.97 -7.86
C VAL A 73 3.91 -12.12 -6.88
N GLY A 74 5.02 -12.71 -6.48
CA GLY A 74 5.11 -13.74 -5.46
C GLY A 74 5.02 -13.17 -4.04
N PHE A 75 4.84 -14.06 -3.07
CA PHE A 75 5.15 -13.71 -1.69
C PHE A 75 6.66 -13.55 -1.49
N GLU A 76 7.04 -12.70 -0.54
CA GLU A 76 8.41 -12.20 -0.29
C GLU A 76 8.98 -11.25 -1.37
N ASP A 77 8.27 -11.03 -2.48
CA ASP A 77 8.69 -10.08 -3.50
C ASP A 77 8.59 -8.65 -2.99
N GLU A 78 9.61 -7.87 -3.39
CA GLU A 78 9.65 -6.44 -3.17
C GLU A 78 8.88 -5.72 -4.28
N ILE A 79 8.10 -4.72 -3.89
CA ILE A 79 7.24 -3.93 -4.75
C ILE A 79 7.37 -2.46 -4.40
N ARG A 80 6.93 -1.61 -5.33
CA ARG A 80 6.58 -0.21 -5.09
C ARG A 80 5.13 -0.02 -5.50
N LEU A 81 4.40 0.76 -4.72
CA LEU A 81 3.03 1.14 -5.04
C LEU A 81 3.02 2.61 -5.45
N LYS A 82 2.63 2.90 -6.68
CA LYS A 82 2.59 4.27 -7.18
C LYS A 82 1.15 4.73 -7.38
N HIS A 83 0.80 5.85 -6.79
CA HIS A 83 -0.53 6.45 -6.90
C HIS A 83 -0.76 6.93 -8.34
N ILE A 84 -1.87 6.52 -8.96
CA ILE A 84 -2.10 6.76 -10.39
C ILE A 84 -2.23 8.26 -10.72
N PRO A 85 -3.10 9.05 -10.05
CA PRO A 85 -3.27 10.47 -10.34
C PRO A 85 -1.99 11.29 -10.16
N THR A 86 -1.25 11.06 -9.08
CA THR A 86 -0.14 11.94 -8.68
C THR A 86 1.23 11.43 -9.07
N ARG A 87 1.34 10.16 -9.49
CA ARG A 87 2.61 9.49 -9.82
C ARG A 87 3.59 9.38 -8.65
N ALA A 88 3.19 9.77 -7.44
CA ALA A 88 3.97 9.63 -6.22
C ALA A 88 3.95 8.18 -5.72
N ASN A 89 5.01 7.76 -5.03
CA ASN A 89 5.16 6.43 -4.47
C ASN A 89 4.59 6.39 -3.04
N LEU A 90 3.98 5.28 -2.66
CA LEU A 90 3.68 4.98 -1.26
C LEU A 90 5.01 4.88 -0.51
N HIS A 91 5.17 5.68 0.53
CA HIS A 91 6.44 5.96 1.15
C HIS A 91 6.31 5.92 2.67
N SER A 92 7.38 5.56 3.37
CA SER A 92 7.42 5.67 4.83
C SER A 92 8.84 5.92 5.33
N HIS A 93 8.98 6.57 6.49
CA HIS A 93 10.26 7.04 7.02
C HIS A 93 10.17 7.24 8.53
N GLU A 94 11.28 7.54 9.21
CA GLU A 94 11.31 7.77 10.67
C GLU A 94 10.69 9.11 11.10
N VAL A 95 9.42 9.33 10.74
CA VAL A 95 8.59 10.47 11.11
C VAL A 95 7.33 9.95 11.80
N GLU A 96 6.89 10.63 12.86
CA GLU A 96 5.65 10.27 13.57
C GLU A 96 4.42 10.62 12.73
N SER A 97 3.46 9.70 12.67
CA SER A 97 2.18 9.89 12.01
C SER A 97 1.32 10.92 12.77
N PRO A 98 0.51 11.71 12.06
CA PRO A 98 -0.13 12.90 12.63
C PRO A 98 -1.20 12.62 13.68
N ALA A 99 -1.83 11.44 13.70
CA ALA A 99 -2.95 11.14 14.59
C ALA A 99 -2.59 10.14 15.69
N SER A 100 -2.02 8.99 15.35
CA SER A 100 -1.66 7.95 16.33
C SER A 100 -0.24 8.08 16.90
N GLY A 101 0.64 8.83 16.24
CA GLY A 101 2.07 8.88 16.58
C GLY A 101 2.82 7.58 16.22
N GLN A 102 2.23 6.73 15.36
CA GLN A 102 2.94 5.61 14.74
C GLN A 102 3.93 6.12 13.69
N GLN A 103 4.45 5.28 12.78
CA GLN A 103 5.26 5.78 11.67
C GLN A 103 4.38 6.37 10.57
N GLU A 104 4.76 7.53 10.04
CA GLU A 104 4.07 8.19 8.94
C GLU A 104 4.18 7.36 7.66
N VAL A 105 3.06 7.22 6.95
CA VAL A 105 2.99 6.72 5.57
C VAL A 105 2.46 7.85 4.71
N SER A 106 3.14 8.12 3.59
CA SER A 106 2.87 9.29 2.75
C SER A 106 2.96 8.91 1.27
N CYS A 107 2.66 9.88 0.40
CA CYS A 107 3.01 9.85 -1.01
C CYS A 107 4.25 10.74 -1.23
N PHE A 108 5.32 10.17 -1.81
CA PHE A 108 6.58 10.88 -2.06
C PHE A 108 7.07 10.74 -3.51
N GLY A 109 7.76 11.76 -4.00
CA GLY A 109 8.43 11.73 -5.30
C GLY A 109 7.47 11.68 -6.48
N ASN A 110 7.92 11.06 -7.58
CA ASN A 110 7.21 11.03 -8.86
C ASN A 110 7.75 9.89 -9.77
N ASP A 111 7.72 10.08 -11.09
CA ASP A 111 8.28 9.11 -12.04
C ASP A 111 9.81 9.05 -12.02
N ASP A 112 10.46 10.18 -11.82
CA ASP A 112 11.91 10.33 -11.84
C ASP A 112 12.51 10.32 -10.42
N GLU A 113 11.71 10.62 -9.40
CA GLU A 113 12.10 10.66 -7.99
C GLU A 113 11.52 9.49 -7.19
N SER A 114 12.41 8.65 -6.64
CA SER A 114 12.10 7.48 -5.80
C SER A 114 13.36 7.06 -5.05
N ASP A 115 13.23 6.53 -3.84
CA ASP A 115 14.34 6.05 -2.98
C ASP A 115 14.01 4.71 -2.29
N GLU A 116 14.86 4.23 -1.38
CA GLU A 116 14.67 2.95 -0.69
C GLU A 116 13.44 2.91 0.24
N ASN A 117 12.90 4.08 0.62
CA ASN A 117 11.72 4.21 1.49
C ASN A 117 10.40 4.03 0.73
N ASP A 118 10.47 3.86 -0.59
CA ASP A 118 9.32 3.52 -1.43
C ASP A 118 9.10 2.01 -1.57
N VAL A 119 10.02 1.20 -1.02
CA VAL A 119 10.04 -0.25 -1.24
C VAL A 119 9.30 -0.98 -0.12
N TRP A 120 8.33 -1.78 -0.53
CA TRP A 120 7.50 -2.62 0.33
C TRP A 120 7.67 -4.08 -0.06
N LYS A 121 7.28 -4.99 0.82
CA LYS A 121 7.31 -6.43 0.58
C LYS A 121 5.96 -7.05 0.86
N VAL A 122 5.47 -7.89 -0.05
CA VAL A 122 4.20 -8.60 0.11
C VAL A 122 4.44 -9.91 0.86
N LEU A 123 3.71 -10.11 1.96
CA LEU A 123 3.84 -11.27 2.82
C LEU A 123 2.50 -11.98 2.98
N GLN A 124 2.57 -13.28 3.22
CA GLN A 124 1.39 -14.05 3.64
C GLN A 124 0.94 -13.55 5.01
N PHE A 125 -0.37 -13.55 5.24
CA PHE A 125 -0.90 -13.28 6.58
C PHE A 125 -0.72 -14.48 7.51
N ASP A 126 -0.95 -15.69 6.99
CA ASP A 126 -0.78 -16.95 7.71
C ASP A 126 0.25 -17.80 6.96
N GLU A 127 1.49 -17.87 7.49
CA GLU A 127 2.59 -18.60 6.86
C GLU A 127 2.40 -20.13 6.91
N ASP A 128 1.48 -20.63 7.74
CA ASP A 128 1.23 -22.07 7.93
C ASP A 128 0.06 -22.60 7.08
N ASP A 129 -0.63 -21.75 6.31
CA ASP A 129 -1.75 -22.19 5.48
C ASP A 129 -1.27 -22.79 4.16
N GLU A 130 -1.11 -24.12 4.14
CA GLU A 130 -0.73 -24.93 2.98
C GLU A 130 -1.67 -24.78 1.75
N GLN A 131 -2.80 -24.07 1.87
CA GLN A 131 -3.66 -23.73 0.73
C GLN A 131 -3.28 -22.42 0.03
N TYR A 132 -2.36 -21.63 0.59
CA TYR A 132 -1.88 -20.42 -0.08
C TYR A 132 -1.02 -20.82 -1.30
N ASP A 133 -1.42 -20.29 -2.46
CA ASP A 133 -0.61 -20.34 -3.68
C ASP A 133 0.63 -19.44 -3.52
N ASP A 134 1.68 -19.66 -4.32
CA ASP A 134 2.95 -18.93 -4.22
C ASP A 134 2.83 -17.44 -4.58
N PHE A 135 1.71 -17.05 -5.21
CA PHE A 135 1.48 -15.71 -5.76
C PHE A 135 0.40 -14.91 -5.05
N TRP A 136 0.58 -13.60 -5.05
CA TRP A 136 -0.39 -12.63 -4.55
C TRP A 136 -1.63 -12.55 -5.45
N ARG A 137 -2.83 -12.70 -4.86
CA ARG A 137 -4.10 -12.72 -5.59
C ARG A 137 -5.13 -11.69 -5.12
N VAL A 138 -6.05 -11.36 -6.02
CA VAL A 138 -7.26 -10.58 -5.72
C VAL A 138 -8.08 -11.26 -4.62
N ASN A 139 -8.62 -10.46 -3.69
CA ASN A 139 -9.39 -10.88 -2.51
C ASN A 139 -8.64 -11.73 -1.48
N GLN A 140 -7.35 -11.99 -1.68
CA GLN A 140 -6.51 -12.68 -0.71
C GLN A 140 -5.95 -11.67 0.31
N PRO A 141 -6.19 -11.88 1.63
CA PRO A 141 -5.56 -11.05 2.65
C PRO A 141 -4.04 -11.25 2.67
N VAL A 142 -3.32 -10.14 2.71
CA VAL A 142 -1.85 -10.07 2.77
C VAL A 142 -1.41 -9.04 3.82
N ILE A 143 -0.13 -9.15 4.19
CA ILE A 143 0.59 -8.13 4.95
C ILE A 143 1.54 -7.42 3.98
N ILE A 144 1.68 -6.10 4.12
CA ILE A 144 2.59 -5.29 3.30
C ILE A 144 3.61 -4.63 4.22
N ARG A 145 4.87 -5.07 4.17
CA ARG A 145 5.95 -4.63 5.07
C ARG A 145 6.82 -3.59 4.39
N HIS A 146 7.02 -2.44 5.02
CA HIS A 146 7.99 -1.44 4.59
C HIS A 146 9.41 -2.00 4.75
N VAL A 147 10.16 -2.11 3.65
CA VAL A 147 11.47 -2.82 3.66
C VAL A 147 12.48 -2.12 4.55
N GLN A 148 12.59 -0.80 4.44
CA GLN A 148 13.63 -0.04 5.13
C GLN A 148 13.49 -0.05 6.66
N THR A 149 12.26 -0.14 7.17
CA THR A 149 11.97 -0.03 8.62
C THR A 149 11.46 -1.32 9.26
N GLY A 150 11.04 -2.29 8.44
CA GLY A 150 10.40 -3.52 8.89
C GLY A 150 8.96 -3.37 9.39
N LYS A 151 8.40 -2.15 9.40
CA LYS A 151 7.03 -1.88 9.89
C LYS A 151 5.96 -2.24 8.87
N LEU A 152 4.75 -2.54 9.35
CA LEU A 152 3.65 -3.03 8.52
C LEU A 152 2.70 -1.90 8.11
N LEU A 153 2.26 -1.88 6.86
CA LEU A 153 1.23 -0.96 6.41
C LEU A 153 -0.06 -1.23 7.20
N HIS A 154 -0.56 -0.22 7.87
CA HIS A 154 -1.57 -0.35 8.91
C HIS A 154 -2.69 0.70 8.73
N SER A 155 -3.91 0.36 9.12
CA SER A 155 -4.98 1.35 9.28
C SER A 155 -5.96 0.96 10.38
N HIS A 156 -6.60 1.93 11.01
CA HIS A 156 -7.41 1.72 12.20
C HIS A 156 -8.43 2.84 12.38
N ASP A 157 -9.32 2.74 13.37
CA ASP A 157 -10.38 3.72 13.63
C ASP A 157 -9.89 5.09 14.17
N VAL A 158 -8.57 5.29 14.30
CA VAL A 158 -8.02 6.64 14.52
C VAL A 158 -8.12 7.43 13.22
N VAL A 159 -8.73 8.61 13.30
CA VAL A 159 -9.03 9.45 12.14
C VAL A 159 -8.08 10.64 12.02
N LEU A 160 -7.81 11.03 10.77
CA LEU A 160 -7.17 12.29 10.41
C LEU A 160 -8.16 13.46 10.56
N ALA A 161 -7.68 14.69 10.42
CA ALA A 161 -8.51 15.89 10.54
C ALA A 161 -9.71 15.94 9.56
N GLY A 162 -9.60 15.26 8.40
CA GLY A 162 -10.68 15.14 7.42
C GLY A 162 -11.72 14.05 7.73
N GLY A 163 -11.53 13.28 8.81
CA GLY A 163 -12.41 12.17 9.21
C GLY A 163 -12.10 10.85 8.51
N GLU A 164 -11.13 10.80 7.61
CA GLU A 164 -10.63 9.55 7.03
C GLU A 164 -9.79 8.78 8.05
N ASN A 165 -9.70 7.45 7.92
CA ASN A 165 -8.81 6.70 8.81
C ASN A 165 -7.36 7.00 8.44
N GLU A 166 -6.54 7.16 9.47
CA GLU A 166 -5.10 7.24 9.31
C GLU A 166 -4.57 5.92 8.72
N VAL A 167 -3.57 6.08 7.85
CA VAL A 167 -2.71 4.99 7.38
C VAL A 167 -1.31 5.27 7.92
N SER A 168 -0.68 4.26 8.48
CA SER A 168 0.60 4.35 9.19
C SER A 168 1.43 3.10 8.94
N ALA A 169 2.70 3.13 9.37
CA ALA A 169 3.53 1.93 9.46
C ALA A 169 3.68 1.51 10.93
N TYR A 170 3.26 0.28 11.24
CA TYR A 170 3.13 -0.23 12.59
C TYR A 170 4.27 -1.21 12.95
N GLU A 171 4.82 -1.09 14.17
CA GLU A 171 5.95 -1.92 14.63
C GLU A 171 5.51 -3.34 15.07
N GLY A 172 4.23 -3.53 15.38
CA GLY A 172 3.68 -4.81 15.83
C GLY A 172 2.99 -5.60 14.71
N THR A 173 2.17 -6.57 15.12
CA THR A 173 1.27 -7.29 14.22
C THR A 173 -0.08 -7.47 14.86
N ASP A 174 -1.15 -7.07 14.17
CA ASP A 174 -2.53 -7.29 14.54
C ASP A 174 -3.44 -7.41 13.29
N ASP A 175 -4.76 -7.43 13.50
CA ASP A 175 -5.73 -7.55 12.40
C ASP A 175 -5.82 -6.28 11.52
N ASN A 176 -5.25 -5.14 11.96
CA ASN A 176 -5.27 -3.87 11.24
C ASN A 176 -4.11 -3.73 10.22
N ASP A 177 -3.25 -4.75 10.13
CA ASP A 177 -2.21 -4.83 9.12
C ASP A 177 -2.68 -5.55 7.84
N LYS A 178 -3.92 -6.06 7.84
CA LYS A 178 -4.47 -6.88 6.75
C LYS A 178 -5.02 -6.03 5.62
N TRP A 179 -4.49 -6.25 4.42
CA TRP A 179 -4.97 -5.64 3.19
C TRP A 179 -5.35 -6.72 2.17
N ALA A 180 -6.28 -6.40 1.28
CA ALA A 180 -6.62 -7.24 0.14
C ALA A 180 -6.84 -6.38 -1.10
N VAL A 181 -6.39 -6.86 -2.26
CA VAL A 181 -6.77 -6.24 -3.53
C VAL A 181 -8.25 -6.50 -3.77
N SER A 182 -9.05 -5.45 -3.97
CA SER A 182 -10.49 -5.56 -4.21
C SER A 182 -10.93 -4.51 -5.23
N PHE A 183 -11.89 -4.86 -6.07
CA PHE A 183 -12.45 -3.98 -7.11
C PHE A 183 -13.96 -3.78 -6.94
N ASP A 184 -14.51 -4.22 -5.81
CA ASP A 184 -15.93 -4.16 -5.47
C ASP A 184 -16.37 -2.78 -4.98
#